data_AF-A0A7W0VIH5-F1
#
_entry.id   AF-A0A7W0VIH5-F1
#
_cell.length_a   1.000
_cell.length_b   1.000
_cell.length_c   1.000
_cell.angle_alpha   90.00
_cell.angle_beta   90.00
_cell.angle_gamma   90.00
#
_symmetry.space_group_name_H-M   'P 1'
#
loop_
_entity.id
_entity.type
_entity.pdbx_description
1 polymer ?
#
loop_
_entity_poly.entity_id
_entity_poly.type
_entity_poly.pdbx_seq_one_letter_code
_entity_poly.pdbx_strand_id
1 'polypeptide(L)'
;MLMQDEVVETLVVAVAAGDEDAWQRLWVVIEPQLLRIVAQPRFLGRLGQREDDRRNIVVAVMSRLRADGLARLALYLESRIANPRLRFISWLRVVAKRVGIDYLRAHPDYVRRHEADRSRPGAWVEAGTLPPASQIVGERPPVTNRGTAQE
;
A
#
# COMPACT_ATOMS: atom_id res chain seq x y z
N MET A 1 -13.56 22.91 2.44
CA MET A 1 -12.66 21.80 2.87
C MET A 1 -12.38 21.81 4.38
N LEU A 2 -12.47 22.94 5.09
CA LEU A 2 -12.27 23.01 6.55
C LEU A 2 -13.25 22.14 7.37
N MET A 3 -14.52 22.05 6.95
CA MET A 3 -15.51 21.17 7.60
C MET A 3 -15.11 19.68 7.53
N GLN A 4 -14.42 19.25 6.47
CA GLN A 4 -13.93 17.86 6.40
C GLN A 4 -12.76 17.62 7.34
N ASP A 5 -11.88 18.61 7.53
CA ASP A 5 -10.80 18.51 8.50
C ASP A 5 -11.39 18.36 9.92
N GLU A 6 -12.36 19.19 10.32
CA GLU A 6 -12.99 19.11 11.65
C GLU A 6 -13.72 17.78 11.92
N VAL A 7 -14.43 17.25 10.91
CA VAL A 7 -15.08 15.94 11.00
C VAL A 7 -14.03 14.84 11.20
N VAL A 8 -12.92 14.90 10.46
CA VAL A 8 -11.82 13.94 10.59
C VAL A 8 -11.20 14.03 11.98
N GLU A 9 -10.89 15.23 12.48
CA GLU A 9 -10.32 15.40 13.83
C GLU A 9 -11.25 14.82 14.90
N THR A 10 -12.55 15.07 14.80
CA THR A 10 -13.56 14.54 15.74
C THR A 10 -13.57 13.01 15.74
N LEU A 11 -13.54 12.40 14.56
CA LEU A 11 -13.48 10.94 14.42
C LEU A 11 -12.17 10.37 14.97
N VAL A 12 -11.03 11.04 14.75
CA VAL A 12 -9.74 10.60 15.29
C VAL A 12 -9.75 10.60 16.82
N VAL A 13 -10.33 11.63 17.46
CA VAL A 13 -10.47 11.69 18.92
C VAL A 13 -11.37 10.56 19.42
N ALA A 14 -12.52 10.33 18.79
CA ALA A 14 -13.44 9.26 19.18
C ALA A 14 -12.79 7.87 19.04
N VAL A 15 -12.09 7.63 17.93
CA VAL A 15 -11.32 6.39 17.71
C VAL A 15 -10.27 6.20 18.78
N ALA A 16 -9.49 7.23 19.11
CA ALA A 16 -8.47 7.14 20.16
C ALA A 16 -9.07 6.88 21.55
N ALA A 17 -10.34 7.23 21.78
CA ALA A 17 -11.09 6.87 22.98
C ALA A 17 -11.66 5.43 22.96
N GLY A 18 -11.45 4.68 21.88
CA GLY A 18 -11.89 3.29 21.73
C GLY A 18 -13.24 3.10 21.02
N ASP A 19 -13.78 4.15 20.39
CA ASP A 19 -15.02 4.04 19.61
C ASP A 19 -14.77 3.32 18.26
N GLU A 20 -15.27 2.08 18.18
CA GLU A 20 -15.13 1.22 17.01
C GLU A 20 -16.02 1.68 15.83
N ASP A 21 -17.18 2.27 16.09
CA ASP A 21 -18.03 2.80 15.02
C ASP A 21 -17.39 4.04 14.40
N ALA A 22 -16.76 4.87 15.23
CA ALA A 22 -15.95 5.99 14.75
C ALA A 22 -14.79 5.52 13.86
N TRP A 23 -14.22 4.32 14.10
CA TRP A 23 -13.18 3.77 13.24
C TRP A 23 -13.70 3.47 11.82
N GLN A 24 -14.87 2.84 11.71
CA GLN A 24 -15.49 2.56 10.41
C GLN A 24 -15.82 3.86 9.67
N ARG A 25 -16.34 4.87 10.39
CA ARG A 25 -16.62 6.19 9.80
C ARG A 25 -15.33 6.90 9.36
N LEU A 26 -14.27 6.83 10.17
CA LEU A 26 -12.97 7.39 9.82
C LEU A 26 -12.43 6.75 8.54
N TRP A 27 -12.55 5.42 8.40
CA TRP A 27 -12.15 4.71 7.19
C TRP A 27 -12.83 5.29 5.95
N VAL A 28 -14.16 5.38 5.96
CA VAL A 28 -14.96 5.88 4.82
C VAL A 28 -14.55 7.30 4.42
N VAL A 29 -14.23 8.16 5.38
CA VAL A 29 -13.83 9.55 5.10
C VAL A 29 -12.40 9.65 4.58
N ILE A 30 -11.50 8.80 5.07
CA ILE A 30 -10.05 8.89 4.80
C ILE A 30 -9.64 8.13 3.54
N GLU A 31 -10.25 6.99 3.23
CA GLU A 31 -9.88 6.13 2.11
C GLU A 31 -9.81 6.90 0.76
N PRO A 32 -10.83 7.68 0.35
CA PRO A 32 -10.77 8.42 -0.91
C PRO A 32 -9.64 9.45 -0.95
N GLN A 33 -9.27 10.01 0.21
CA GLN A 33 -8.19 10.99 0.32
C GLN A 33 -6.83 10.31 0.24
N LEU A 34 -6.66 9.17 0.91
CA LEU A 34 -5.45 8.35 0.82
C LEU A 34 -5.24 7.85 -0.61
N LEU A 35 -6.27 7.33 -1.28
CA LEU A 35 -6.17 6.92 -2.68
C LEU A 35 -5.67 8.06 -3.57
N ARG A 36 -6.22 9.27 -3.40
CA ARG A 36 -5.75 10.48 -4.12
C ARG A 36 -4.30 10.83 -3.81
N ILE A 37 -3.84 10.69 -2.57
CA ILE A 37 -2.45 10.94 -2.18
C ILE A 37 -1.52 9.91 -2.83
N VAL A 38 -1.85 8.62 -2.72
CA VAL A 38 -0.99 7.53 -3.21
C VAL A 38 -0.91 7.52 -4.74
N ALA A 39 -1.99 7.94 -5.42
CA ALA A 39 -2.02 8.06 -6.89
C ALA A 39 -1.10 9.14 -7.46
N GLN A 40 -0.57 10.07 -6.65
CA GLN A 40 0.30 11.12 -7.14
C GLN A 40 1.62 10.52 -7.67
N PRO A 41 2.04 10.85 -8.91
CA PRO A 41 3.27 10.27 -9.48
C PRO A 41 4.53 10.50 -8.64
N ARG A 42 4.61 11.66 -7.97
CA ARG A 42 5.72 12.02 -7.08
C ARG A 42 5.68 11.33 -5.72
N PHE A 43 4.60 10.60 -5.41
CA PHE A 43 4.43 9.95 -4.11
C PHE A 43 5.14 8.59 -4.05
N LEU A 44 4.85 7.66 -4.97
CA LEU A 44 5.51 6.33 -5.01
C LEU A 44 5.93 5.90 -6.42
N GLY A 45 5.98 6.83 -7.38
CA GLY A 45 6.40 6.53 -8.76
C GLY A 45 5.47 5.51 -9.42
N ARG A 46 6.05 4.49 -10.06
CA ARG A 46 5.35 3.43 -10.80
C ARG A 46 4.33 2.68 -9.95
N LEU A 47 4.62 2.46 -8.67
CA LEU A 47 3.77 1.69 -7.76
C LEU A 47 2.48 2.45 -7.41
N GLY A 48 2.54 3.79 -7.35
CA GLY A 48 1.35 4.63 -7.22
C GLY A 48 0.46 4.67 -8.47
N GLN A 49 0.90 4.11 -9.60
CA GLN A 49 0.10 4.08 -10.84
C GLN A 49 -0.66 2.76 -11.03
N ARG A 50 -0.28 1.69 -10.30
CA ARG A 50 -0.99 0.40 -10.32
C ARG A 50 -2.15 0.45 -9.33
N GLU A 51 -3.35 0.11 -9.79
CA GLU A 51 -4.55 0.23 -8.94
C GLU A 51 -4.51 -0.67 -7.71
N ASP A 52 -4.12 -1.93 -7.90
CA ASP A 52 -4.05 -2.91 -6.81
C ASP A 52 -3.01 -2.50 -5.75
N ASP A 53 -1.84 -2.03 -6.18
CA ASP A 53 -0.81 -1.55 -5.25
C ASP A 53 -1.27 -0.34 -4.44
N ARG A 54 -2.01 0.59 -5.06
CA ARG A 54 -2.59 1.72 -4.33
C ARG A 54 -3.55 1.23 -3.25
N ARG A 55 -4.46 0.31 -3.58
CA ARG A 55 -5.42 -0.25 -2.62
C ARG A 55 -4.71 -0.99 -1.49
N ASN A 56 -3.72 -1.81 -1.82
CA ASN A 56 -2.91 -2.54 -0.85
C ASN A 56 -2.17 -1.60 0.11
N ILE A 57 -1.60 -0.50 -0.39
CA ILE A 57 -0.98 0.52 0.45
C ILE A 57 -2.00 1.19 1.37
N VAL A 58 -3.18 1.55 0.87
CA VAL A 58 -4.23 2.16 1.71
C VAL A 58 -4.62 1.22 2.85
N VAL A 59 -4.86 -0.06 2.54
CA VAL A 59 -5.15 -1.09 3.54
C VAL A 59 -4.00 -1.23 4.54
N ALA A 60 -2.75 -1.25 4.07
CA ALA A 60 -1.57 -1.32 4.93
C ALA A 60 -1.46 -0.09 5.85
N VAL A 61 -1.74 1.11 5.35
CA VAL A 61 -1.77 2.35 6.15
C VAL A 61 -2.83 2.27 7.23
N MET A 62 -4.06 1.87 6.89
CA MET A 62 -5.13 1.78 7.88
C MET A 62 -4.86 0.69 8.91
N SER A 63 -4.32 -0.46 8.49
CA SER A 63 -3.89 -1.53 9.41
C SER A 63 -2.81 -1.03 10.38
N ARG A 64 -1.86 -0.23 9.87
CA ARG A 64 -0.78 0.40 10.64
C ARG A 64 -1.32 1.41 11.65
N LEU A 65 -2.40 2.14 11.33
CA LEU A 65 -3.06 3.05 12.26
C LEU A 65 -3.82 2.29 13.35
N ARG A 66 -4.43 1.15 13.01
CA ARG A 66 -5.17 0.30 13.95
C ARG A 66 -4.29 -0.52 14.89
N ALA A 67 -3.09 -0.87 14.45
CA ALA A 67 -2.14 -1.69 15.20
C ALA A 67 -1.77 -1.10 16.57
N ASP A 68 -1.24 -1.95 17.45
CA ASP A 68 -0.67 -1.57 18.74
C ASP A 68 -1.64 -0.76 19.62
N GLY A 69 -2.94 -1.08 19.58
CA GLY A 69 -3.96 -0.37 20.36
C GLY A 69 -4.09 1.10 19.98
N LEU A 70 -3.98 1.43 18.68
CA LEU A 70 -4.09 2.81 18.17
C LEU A 70 -2.96 3.75 18.58
N ALA A 71 -1.79 3.22 18.97
CA ALA A 71 -0.64 4.02 19.43
C ALA A 71 -0.24 5.13 18.44
N ARG A 72 -0.41 4.93 17.14
CA ARG A 72 -0.10 5.97 16.13
C ARG A 72 -1.09 7.13 16.15
N LEU A 73 -2.36 6.88 16.43
CA LEU A 73 -3.35 7.96 16.56
C LEU A 73 -3.13 8.74 17.85
N ALA A 74 -2.75 8.06 18.94
CA ALA A 74 -2.32 8.73 20.16
C ALA A 74 -1.12 9.66 19.90
N LEU A 75 -0.08 9.16 19.20
CA LEU A 75 1.08 9.97 18.80
C LEU A 75 0.69 11.18 17.94
N TYR A 76 -0.29 11.02 17.05
CA TYR A 76 -0.83 12.15 16.29
C TYR A 76 -1.48 13.20 17.21
N LEU A 77 -2.33 12.78 18.14
CA LEU A 77 -3.02 13.69 19.06
C LEU A 77 -2.01 14.44 19.95
N GLU A 78 -0.98 13.78 20.46
CA GLU A 78 0.12 14.42 21.18
C GLU A 78 0.84 15.46 20.30
N SER A 79 1.15 15.09 19.05
CA SER A 79 1.78 16.00 18.08
C SER A 79 0.89 17.21 17.75
N ARG A 80 -0.44 17.02 17.72
CA ARG A 80 -1.43 18.07 17.50
C ARG A 80 -1.56 19.02 18.68
N ILE A 81 -1.46 18.50 19.91
CA ILE A 81 -1.41 19.33 21.13
C ILE A 81 -0.15 20.21 21.11
N ALA A 82 1.00 19.63 20.78
CA ALA A 82 2.26 20.38 20.66
C ALA A 82 2.25 21.37 19.47
N ASN A 83 1.53 21.06 18.39
CA ASN A 83 1.41 21.90 17.21
C ASN A 83 -0.05 21.99 16.72
N PRO A 84 -0.84 22.98 17.19
CA PRO A 84 -2.23 23.17 16.79
C PRO A 84 -2.45 23.55 15.31
N ARG A 85 -1.39 23.67 14.50
CA ARG A 85 -1.47 23.86 13.05
C ARG A 85 -1.27 22.57 12.27
N LEU A 86 -0.79 21.49 12.89
CA LEU A 86 -0.57 20.20 12.25
C LEU A 86 -1.90 19.53 11.90
N ARG A 87 -2.26 19.45 10.62
CA ARG A 87 -3.50 18.80 10.20
C ARG A 87 -3.34 17.28 10.11
N PHE A 88 -4.38 16.52 10.44
CA PHE A 88 -4.36 15.07 10.34
C PHE A 88 -3.94 14.57 8.96
N ILE A 89 -4.51 15.13 7.87
CA ILE A 89 -4.18 14.71 6.51
C ILE A 89 -2.70 14.93 6.16
N SER A 90 -2.10 16.02 6.64
CA SER A 90 -0.67 16.29 6.43
C SER A 90 0.21 15.28 7.17
N TRP A 91 -0.14 14.96 8.41
CA TRP A 91 0.53 13.93 9.20
C TRP A 91 0.36 12.54 8.57
N LEU A 92 -0.87 12.21 8.16
CA LEU A 92 -1.23 10.94 7.53
C LEU A 92 -0.47 10.74 6.22
N ARG A 93 -0.23 11.79 5.43
CA ARG A 93 0.61 11.73 4.24
C ARG A 93 2.04 11.25 4.56
N VAL A 94 2.61 11.65 5.70
CA VAL A 94 3.93 11.19 6.14
C VAL A 94 3.89 9.71 6.51
N VAL A 95 2.85 9.28 7.25
CA VAL A 95 2.64 7.87 7.61
C VAL A 95 2.48 7.02 6.35
N ALA A 96 1.62 7.45 5.42
CA ALA A 96 1.38 6.78 4.15
C ALA A 96 2.65 6.69 3.29
N LYS A 97 3.51 7.73 3.33
CA LYS A 97 4.79 7.71 2.61
C LYS A 97 5.73 6.66 3.18
N ARG A 98 5.82 6.55 4.52
CA ARG A 98 6.66 5.54 5.19
C ARG A 98 6.16 4.13 4.89
N VAL A 99 4.86 3.89 5.05
CA VAL A 99 4.24 2.59 4.75
C VAL A 99 4.42 2.22 3.27
N GLY A 100 4.24 3.18 2.35
CA GLY A 100 4.45 2.95 0.93
C GLY A 100 5.90 2.60 0.58
N ILE A 101 6.88 3.19 1.26
CA ILE A 101 8.30 2.81 1.10
C ILE A 101 8.54 1.39 1.63
N ASP A 102 7.98 1.04 2.78
CA ASP A 102 8.11 -0.31 3.35
C ASP A 102 7.45 -1.35 2.45
N TYR A 103 6.26 -1.06 1.92
CA TYR A 103 5.57 -1.91 0.92
C TYR A 103 6.42 -2.08 -0.35
N LEU A 104 6.96 -0.98 -0.90
CA LEU A 104 7.83 -1.02 -2.07
C LEU A 104 9.08 -1.88 -1.83
N ARG A 105 9.69 -1.79 -0.63
CA ARG A 105 10.87 -2.59 -0.28
C ARG A 105 10.57 -4.07 -0.12
N ALA A 106 9.33 -4.43 0.21
CA ALA A 106 8.87 -5.80 0.35
C ALA A 106 8.23 -6.34 -0.96
N HIS A 107 8.08 -5.50 -1.98
CA HIS A 107 7.37 -5.87 -3.20
C HIS A 107 8.16 -6.93 -4.00
N PRO A 108 7.54 -8.02 -4.48
CA PRO A 108 8.25 -9.10 -5.18
C PRO A 108 8.97 -8.63 -6.45
N ASP A 109 8.34 -7.71 -7.20
CA ASP A 109 8.94 -7.10 -8.40
C ASP A 109 10.05 -6.07 -8.09
N TYR A 110 10.32 -5.77 -6.81
CA TYR A 110 11.34 -4.82 -6.40
C TYR A 110 12.63 -5.54 -6.01
N VAL A 111 13.65 -5.43 -6.85
CA VAL A 111 14.98 -5.99 -6.56
C VAL A 111 15.81 -4.97 -5.80
N ARG A 112 16.02 -5.26 -4.51
CA ARG A 112 16.95 -4.56 -3.65
C ARG A 112 18.38 -4.86 -4.12
N ARG A 113 19.16 -3.85 -4.50
CA ARG A 113 20.60 -4.04 -4.73
C ARG A 113 21.31 -4.30 -3.40
N HIS A 114 22.25 -5.24 -3.42
CA HIS A 114 23.06 -5.67 -2.27
C HIS A 114 23.80 -4.50 -1.60
N GLU A 115 24.12 -4.66 -0.31
CA GLU A 115 24.61 -3.62 0.63
C GLU A 115 25.83 -2.78 0.21
N ALA A 116 26.58 -3.17 -0.83
CA ALA A 116 27.80 -2.48 -1.25
C ALA A 116 27.54 -1.08 -1.85
N ASP A 117 26.32 -0.77 -2.29
CA ASP A 117 25.98 0.51 -2.94
C ASP A 117 24.66 1.09 -2.41
N ARG A 118 24.65 1.45 -1.11
CA ARG A 118 23.49 2.05 -0.40
C ARG A 118 23.05 3.40 -0.97
N SER A 119 23.83 4.00 -1.85
CA SER A 119 23.65 5.36 -2.38
C SER A 119 22.73 5.42 -3.60
N ARG A 120 22.32 4.28 -4.17
CA ARG A 120 21.50 4.23 -5.39
C ARG A 120 20.12 3.59 -5.17
N PRO A 121 19.04 4.10 -5.81
CA PRO A 121 17.72 3.46 -5.77
C PRO A 121 17.77 2.02 -6.35
N GLY A 122 17.03 1.08 -5.73
CA GLY A 122 16.86 -0.29 -6.24
C GLY A 122 16.15 -0.35 -7.60
N ALA A 123 16.18 -1.52 -8.25
CA ALA A 123 15.67 -1.71 -9.61
C ALA A 123 14.32 -2.44 -9.60
N TRP A 124 13.43 -2.07 -10.52
CA TRP A 124 12.20 -2.80 -10.80
C TRP A 124 12.48 -3.90 -11.81
N VAL A 125 12.08 -5.12 -11.49
CA VAL A 125 12.03 -6.22 -12.47
C VAL A 125 10.64 -6.21 -13.08
N GLU A 126 10.59 -6.15 -14.40
CA GLU A 126 9.34 -6.47 -15.08
C GLU A 126 9.18 -7.99 -14.98
N ALA A 127 8.12 -8.44 -14.31
CA ALA A 127 7.70 -9.83 -14.41
C ALA A 127 7.51 -10.10 -15.91
N GLY A 128 8.46 -10.84 -16.50
CA GLY A 128 8.47 -11.09 -17.92
C GLY A 128 7.11 -11.62 -18.32
N THR A 129 6.49 -10.97 -19.31
CA THR A 129 5.40 -11.58 -20.06
C THR A 129 5.88 -12.96 -20.43
N LEU A 130 5.21 -14.00 -19.92
CA LEU A 130 5.43 -15.35 -20.43
C LEU A 130 5.40 -15.23 -21.95
N PRO A 131 6.44 -15.70 -22.68
CA PRO A 131 6.40 -15.66 -24.13
C PRO A 131 5.07 -16.27 -24.58
N PRO A 132 4.36 -15.64 -25.53
CA PRO A 132 3.13 -16.22 -26.06
C PRO A 132 3.43 -17.67 -26.44
N ALA A 133 2.49 -18.59 -26.19
CA ALA A 133 2.70 -20.02 -26.36
C ALA A 133 3.25 -20.43 -27.75
N SER A 134 3.12 -19.54 -28.74
CA SER A 134 3.71 -19.63 -30.08
C SER A 134 5.24 -19.52 -30.14
N GLN A 135 5.93 -19.10 -29.07
CA GLN A 135 7.40 -19.00 -28.98
C GLN A 135 8.02 -20.04 -28.04
N ILE A 136 7.23 -20.97 -27.48
CA ILE A 136 7.78 -22.15 -26.80
C ILE A 136 8.33 -23.07 -27.90
N VAL A 137 9.60 -22.86 -28.27
CA VAL A 137 10.38 -23.85 -29.02
C VAL A 137 10.70 -24.99 -28.06
N GLY A 138 9.74 -25.90 -27.95
CA GLY A 138 9.89 -27.20 -27.34
C GLY A 138 9.27 -28.19 -28.30
N GLU A 139 10.06 -29.15 -28.77
CA GLU A 139 9.57 -30.31 -29.51
C GLU A 139 8.30 -30.83 -28.83
N ARG A 140 7.19 -30.90 -29.58
CA ARG A 140 6.03 -31.68 -29.13
C ARG A 140 6.57 -33.06 -28.76
N PRO A 141 6.42 -33.51 -27.50
CA PRO A 141 6.59 -34.93 -27.19
C PRO A 141 5.69 -35.71 -28.15
N PRO A 142 6.17 -36.79 -28.80
CA PRO A 142 5.35 -37.57 -29.68
C PRO A 142 4.10 -38.01 -28.91
N VAL A 143 2.95 -37.59 -29.43
CA VAL A 143 1.63 -38.07 -29.00
C VAL A 143 1.69 -39.58 -29.09
N THR A 144 1.73 -40.25 -27.94
CA THR A 144 1.57 -41.69 -27.88
C THR A 144 0.14 -41.97 -28.34
N ASN A 145 0.04 -42.46 -29.57
CA ASN A 145 -1.22 -42.89 -30.15
C ASN A 145 -1.86 -43.99 -29.28
N ARG A 146 -3.18 -43.93 -29.21
CA ARG A 146 -4.10 -44.96 -28.71
C ARG A 146 -3.73 -46.38 -29.16
N GLY A 147 -3.96 -47.35 -28.28
CA GLY A 147 -3.92 -48.81 -28.49
C GLY A 147 -2.91 -49.44 -27.54
N THR A 148 -3.20 -50.38 -26.65
CA THR A 148 -4.28 -51.38 -26.56
C THR A 148 -4.19 -51.95 -25.14
N ALA A 149 -5.30 -51.98 -24.40
CA ALA A 149 -5.43 -52.76 -23.17
C ALA A 149 -6.79 -53.46 -23.15
N GLN A 150 -6.84 -54.58 -23.86
CA GLN A 150 -7.72 -55.75 -23.72
C GLN A 150 -6.88 -56.89 -24.33
N GLU A 151 -6.67 -58.06 -23.74
CA GLU A 151 -7.30 -58.80 -22.64
C GLU A 151 -6.23 -59.41 -21.70
#